data_AF-X0WK45-F1
#
_entry.id   AF-X0WK45-F1
#
_cell.length_a   1.000
_cell.length_b   1.000
_cell.length_c   1.000
_cell.angle_alpha   90.00
_cell.angle_beta   90.00
_cell.angle_gamma   90.00
#
_symmetry.space_group_name_H-M   'P 1'
#
loop_
_entity.id
_entity.type
_entity.pdbx_description
1 polymer ?
#
loop_
_entity_poly.entity_id
_entity_poly.type
_entity_poly.pdbx_seq_one_letter_code
_entity_poly.pdbx_strand_id
1 'polypeptide(L)'
;YSISDDNGKTWLNPRPLLRKDHGDPILQPVSCCPIYQLADDRYVLLHHNSRGNANSPAKIHTPRNPAYIALGEFKPDADQPIWFSDSKLFLDNGNTGPDRQIDGMGNLAVYTSFTNRNGKNILWYPDAKCWLLGKEVSNAFLKDLRIPD
;
A
#
# COMPACT_ATOMS: atom_id res chain seq x y z
N TYR A 1 -3.30 0.29 -12.33
CA TYR A 1 -4.67 -0.17 -12.07
C TYR A 1 -5.38 -0.42 -13.39
N SER A 2 -6.42 -1.24 -13.35
CA SER A 2 -7.40 -1.36 -14.42
C SER A 2 -8.78 -1.44 -13.77
N ILE A 3 -9.82 -1.11 -14.51
CA ILE A 3 -11.21 -1.07 -14.04
C ILE A 3 -12.01 -2.06 -14.89
N SER A 4 -12.95 -2.73 -14.22
CA SER A 4 -13.99 -3.52 -14.83
C SER A 4 -15.33 -3.03 -14.30
N ASP A 5 -16.29 -2.83 -15.21
CA ASP A 5 -17.68 -2.46 -14.91
C ASP A 5 -18.63 -3.68 -15.00
N ASP A 6 -18.12 -4.85 -15.38
CA ASP A 6 -18.88 -6.07 -15.67
C ASP A 6 -18.54 -7.25 -14.76
N ASN A 7 -18.11 -6.95 -13.52
CA ASN A 7 -17.68 -7.91 -12.51
C ASN A 7 -16.44 -8.74 -12.92
N GLY A 8 -15.49 -8.09 -13.59
CA GLY A 8 -14.16 -8.64 -13.88
C GLY A 8 -14.06 -9.44 -15.17
N LYS A 9 -15.07 -9.40 -16.06
CA LYS A 9 -15.04 -10.12 -17.34
C LYS A 9 -14.23 -9.37 -18.38
N THR A 10 -14.36 -8.05 -18.44
CA THR A 10 -13.57 -7.16 -19.29
C THR A 10 -12.90 -6.08 -18.44
N TRP A 11 -11.78 -5.58 -18.95
CA TRP A 11 -10.90 -4.66 -18.23
C TRP A 11 -10.41 -3.58 -19.18
N LEU A 12 -10.34 -2.34 -18.70
CA LEU A 12 -9.69 -1.27 -19.42
C LEU A 12 -8.18 -1.53 -19.59
N ASN A 13 -7.57 -0.86 -20.56
CA ASN A 13 -6.12 -0.85 -20.66
C ASN A 13 -5.50 -0.38 -19.34
N PRO A 14 -4.47 -1.08 -18.83
CA PRO A 14 -3.88 -0.75 -17.54
C PRO A 14 -3.24 0.63 -17.56
N ARG A 15 -3.46 1.39 -16.48
CA ARG A 15 -2.95 2.75 -16.27
C ARG A 15 -2.13 2.86 -14.97
N PRO A 16 -1.20 3.80 -14.82
CA PRO A 16 -0.52 4.05 -13.54
C PRO A 16 -1.52 4.43 -12.45
N LEU A 17 -1.44 3.82 -11.25
CA LEU A 17 -2.28 4.25 -10.12
C LEU A 17 -1.83 5.63 -9.64
N LEU A 18 -2.77 6.56 -9.49
CA LEU A 18 -2.51 7.95 -9.12
C LEU A 18 -3.03 8.25 -7.71
N ARG A 19 -2.67 9.41 -7.16
CA ARG A 19 -3.30 9.95 -5.94
C ARG A 19 -4.76 10.30 -6.16
N LYS A 20 -5.07 10.87 -7.32
CA LYS A 20 -6.41 11.22 -7.78
C LYS A 20 -6.40 11.36 -9.29
N ASP A 21 -7.55 11.67 -9.89
CA ASP A 21 -7.64 11.97 -11.31
C ASP A 21 -6.64 13.07 -11.70
N HIS A 22 -5.85 12.78 -12.74
CA HIS A 22 -4.77 13.66 -13.23
C HIS A 22 -3.71 14.05 -12.19
N GLY A 23 -3.65 13.33 -11.06
CA GLY A 23 -2.68 13.57 -9.99
C GLY A 23 -1.37 12.79 -10.16
N ASP A 24 -0.55 12.82 -9.11
CA ASP A 24 0.75 12.16 -9.13
C ASP A 24 0.63 10.63 -9.06
N PRO A 25 1.51 9.88 -9.75
CA PRO A 25 1.59 8.44 -9.61
C PRO A 25 1.96 7.98 -8.20
N ILE A 26 1.33 6.89 -7.74
CA ILE A 26 1.76 6.16 -6.56
C ILE A 26 3.12 5.52 -6.84
N LEU A 27 4.12 5.93 -6.07
CA LEU A 27 5.45 5.35 -6.14
C LEU A 27 5.46 4.00 -5.42
N GLN A 28 5.87 2.97 -6.15
CA GLN A 28 6.02 1.61 -5.65
C GLN A 28 7.10 0.88 -6.47
N PRO A 29 8.08 0.20 -5.83
CA PRO A 29 9.04 -0.66 -6.53
C PRO A 29 8.31 -1.89 -7.09
N VAL A 30 8.99 -2.76 -7.81
CA VAL A 30 8.41 -4.07 -8.18
C VAL A 30 8.16 -4.89 -6.91
N SER A 31 6.95 -4.79 -6.38
CA SER A 31 6.46 -5.39 -5.14
C SER A 31 4.93 -5.26 -5.07
N CYS A 32 4.27 -6.04 -4.21
CA CYS A 32 2.82 -5.94 -4.03
C CYS A 32 2.40 -4.56 -3.49
N CYS A 33 1.29 -4.03 -4.01
CA CYS A 33 0.71 -2.73 -3.65
C CYS A 33 -0.78 -2.90 -3.33
N PRO A 34 -1.13 -3.62 -2.25
CA PRO A 34 -2.51 -4.01 -2.00
C PRO A 34 -3.36 -2.85 -1.53
N ILE A 35 -4.65 -2.91 -1.89
CA ILE A 35 -5.70 -2.02 -1.42
C ILE A 35 -6.68 -2.88 -0.61
N TYR A 36 -7.03 -2.43 0.59
CA TYR A 36 -7.99 -3.11 1.46
C TYR A 36 -9.11 -2.16 1.86
N GLN A 37 -10.33 -2.69 1.96
CA GLN A 37 -11.47 -1.96 2.53
C GLN A 37 -11.40 -2.00 4.06
N LEU A 38 -11.62 -0.85 4.69
CA LEU A 38 -11.76 -0.69 6.12
C LEU A 38 -13.19 -1.01 6.58
N ALA A 39 -13.39 -1.10 7.90
CA ALA A 39 -14.70 -1.29 8.53
C ALA A 39 -15.75 -0.24 8.17
N ASP A 40 -15.30 0.95 7.79
CA ASP A 40 -16.10 2.15 7.58
C ASP A 40 -16.15 2.56 6.11
N ASP A 41 -16.03 1.58 5.22
CA ASP A 41 -16.12 1.70 3.76
C ASP A 41 -15.05 2.56 3.07
N ARG A 42 -14.15 3.17 3.83
CA ARG A 42 -12.92 3.75 3.31
C ARG A 42 -11.94 2.64 2.94
N TYR A 43 -10.85 3.02 2.27
CA TYR A 43 -9.82 2.10 1.81
C TYR A 43 -8.46 2.48 2.39
N VAL A 44 -7.54 1.51 2.43
CA VAL A 44 -6.12 1.78 2.66
C VAL A 44 -5.28 1.15 1.57
N LEU A 45 -4.33 1.94 1.06
CA LEU A 45 -3.30 1.52 0.14
C LEU A 45 -1.99 1.32 0.92
N LEU A 46 -1.42 0.12 0.82
CA LEU A 46 -0.08 -0.17 1.35
C LEU A 46 0.95 -0.10 0.23
N HIS A 47 1.99 0.71 0.41
CA HIS A 47 3.08 0.87 -0.57
C HIS A 47 4.40 1.30 0.10
N HIS A 48 5.49 1.38 -0.66
CA HIS A 48 6.83 1.70 -0.14
C HIS A 48 7.31 3.11 -0.51
N ASN A 49 6.44 3.90 -1.14
CA ASN A 49 6.70 5.28 -1.57
C ASN A 49 8.05 5.48 -2.28
N SER A 50 8.41 4.53 -3.15
CA SER A 50 9.69 4.51 -3.85
C SER A 50 9.50 3.99 -5.26
N ARG A 51 10.22 4.55 -6.25
CA ARG A 51 10.22 4.04 -7.63
C ARG A 51 11.12 2.80 -7.80
N GLY A 52 11.79 2.38 -6.72
CA GLY A 52 12.91 1.46 -6.77
C GLY A 52 14.10 2.01 -7.56
N ASN A 53 15.12 1.20 -7.80
CA ASN A 53 16.26 1.62 -8.62
C ASN A 53 15.94 1.49 -10.12
N ALA A 54 15.30 2.52 -10.68
CA ALA A 54 14.91 2.55 -12.09
C ALA A 54 16.09 2.47 -13.08
N ASN A 55 17.31 2.81 -12.64
CA ASN A 55 18.52 2.78 -13.47
C ASN A 55 19.23 1.42 -13.44
N SER A 56 18.75 0.47 -12.62
CA SER A 56 19.32 -0.87 -12.51
C SER A 56 18.20 -1.90 -12.59
N PRO A 57 17.97 -2.53 -13.76
CA PRO A 57 16.91 -3.50 -13.96
C PRO A 57 16.88 -4.62 -12.90
N ALA A 58 18.06 -5.05 -12.42
CA ALA A 58 18.19 -6.06 -11.37
C ALA A 58 17.69 -5.59 -9.98
N LYS A 59 17.54 -4.29 -9.75
CA LYS A 59 17.23 -3.67 -8.45
C LYS A 59 15.95 -2.82 -8.46
N ILE A 60 15.11 -2.95 -9.48
CA ILE A 60 13.80 -2.27 -9.54
C ILE A 60 12.83 -2.70 -8.43
N HIS A 61 13.13 -3.82 -7.77
CA HIS A 61 12.30 -4.40 -6.72
C HIS A 61 12.66 -3.89 -5.32
N THR A 62 13.74 -3.10 -5.15
CA THR A 62 14.17 -2.52 -3.86
C THR A 62 14.21 -0.99 -3.92
N PRO A 63 13.98 -0.28 -2.80
CA PRO A 63 13.77 -0.79 -1.44
C PRO A 63 12.31 -1.23 -1.17
N ARG A 64 12.14 -2.23 -0.29
CA ARG A 64 10.84 -2.71 0.22
C ARG A 64 10.71 -2.45 1.73
N ASN A 65 11.30 -1.35 2.18
CA ASN A 65 11.21 -0.80 3.53
C ASN A 65 11.61 0.69 3.44
N PRO A 66 10.93 1.60 4.15
CA PRO A 66 9.74 1.38 4.97
C PRO A 66 8.44 1.18 4.17
N ALA A 67 7.38 0.78 4.86
CA ALA A 67 6.03 0.67 4.31
C ALA A 67 5.10 1.77 4.86
N TYR A 68 4.31 2.34 3.95
CA TYR A 68 3.43 3.48 4.17
C TYR A 68 1.98 3.10 3.90
N ILE A 69 1.07 3.80 4.58
CA ILE A 69 -0.37 3.76 4.30
C ILE A 69 -0.79 5.09 3.69
N ALA A 70 -1.59 5.03 2.63
CA ALA A 70 -2.46 6.13 2.20
C ALA A 70 -3.92 5.75 2.43
N LEU A 71 -4.71 6.66 2.99
CA LEU A 71 -6.15 6.50 3.17
C LEU A 71 -6.84 6.80 1.84
N GLY A 72 -7.85 6.02 1.47
CA GLY A 72 -8.61 6.24 0.25
C GLY A 72 -10.11 6.22 0.42
N GLU A 73 -10.81 6.82 -0.53
CA GLU A 73 -12.27 6.89 -0.59
C GLU A 73 -12.74 6.66 -2.02
N PHE A 74 -13.86 5.95 -2.14
CA PHE A 74 -14.47 5.69 -3.43
C PHE A 74 -15.17 6.93 -3.97
N LYS A 75 -14.84 7.32 -5.20
CA LYS A 75 -15.42 8.45 -5.92
C LYS A 75 -16.16 7.89 -7.15
N PRO A 76 -17.51 7.80 -7.12
CA PRO A 76 -18.26 7.05 -8.13
C PRO A 76 -18.15 7.64 -9.54
N ASP A 77 -18.00 8.96 -9.65
CA ASP A 77 -17.94 9.67 -10.93
C ASP A 77 -16.50 9.97 -11.39
N ALA A 78 -15.49 9.48 -10.66
CA ALA A 78 -14.07 9.69 -10.98
C ALA A 78 -13.56 8.67 -12.01
N ASP A 79 -12.58 9.09 -12.81
CA ASP A 79 -11.91 8.21 -13.77
C ASP A 79 -11.04 7.15 -13.08
N GLN A 80 -10.37 7.52 -11.98
CA GLN A 80 -9.85 6.58 -10.99
C GLN A 80 -10.81 6.51 -9.79
N PRO A 81 -11.47 5.36 -9.56
CA PRO A 81 -12.59 5.29 -8.63
C PRO A 81 -12.19 5.39 -7.16
N ILE A 82 -10.91 5.34 -6.81
CA ILE A 82 -10.44 5.54 -5.44
C ILE A 82 -9.38 6.64 -5.46
N TRP A 83 -9.62 7.68 -4.68
CA TRP A 83 -8.62 8.73 -4.46
C TRP A 83 -7.95 8.52 -3.12
N PHE A 84 -6.65 8.82 -3.06
CA PHE A 84 -5.79 8.56 -1.92
C PHE A 84 -5.24 9.85 -1.34
N SER A 85 -5.17 9.90 -0.02
CA SER A 85 -4.42 10.91 0.73
C SER A 85 -2.92 10.85 0.44
N ASP A 86 -2.17 11.75 1.07
CA ASP A 86 -0.73 11.57 1.26
C ASP A 86 -0.41 10.28 2.04
N SER A 87 0.85 9.86 1.96
CA SER A 87 1.35 8.65 2.60
C SER A 87 1.88 8.92 4.01
N LYS A 88 1.45 8.11 4.98
CA LYS A 88 1.94 8.13 6.35
C LYS A 88 2.76 6.88 6.64
N LEU A 89 3.95 7.06 7.21
CA LEU A 89 4.82 5.96 7.62
C LEU A 89 4.06 5.05 8.58
N PHE A 90 3.99 3.75 8.25
CA PHE A 90 3.25 2.78 9.05
C PHE A 90 4.16 1.73 9.67
N LEU A 91 5.12 1.21 8.90
CA LEU A 91 6.05 0.17 9.34
C LEU A 91 7.46 0.54 8.88
N ASP A 92 8.42 0.37 9.79
CA ASP A 92 9.86 0.46 9.49
C ASP A 92 10.58 -0.51 10.43
N ASN A 93 11.45 -1.34 9.87
CA ASN A 93 12.32 -2.25 10.63
C ASN A 93 13.79 -1.79 10.60
N GLY A 94 14.07 -0.59 10.09
CA GLY A 94 15.42 -0.06 9.95
C GLY A 94 16.29 -0.79 8.92
N ASN A 95 15.67 -1.48 7.95
CA ASN A 95 16.33 -2.40 7.02
C ASN A 95 17.05 -3.56 7.70
N THR A 96 16.51 -4.01 8.84
CA THR A 96 17.13 -5.05 9.65
C THR A 96 16.62 -6.43 9.22
N GLY A 97 17.55 -7.35 8.97
CA GLY A 97 17.29 -8.74 8.65
C GLY A 97 16.95 -9.60 9.88
N PRO A 98 16.68 -10.90 9.68
CA PRO A 98 16.24 -11.78 10.76
C PRO A 98 17.26 -11.98 11.88
N ASP A 99 18.54 -11.86 11.56
CA ASP A 99 19.69 -11.95 12.45
C ASP A 99 20.01 -10.62 13.17
N ARG A 100 19.15 -9.62 12.99
CA ARG A 100 19.33 -8.23 13.46
C ARG A 100 20.49 -7.47 12.82
N GLN A 101 21.04 -7.96 11.72
CA GLN A 101 22.02 -7.23 10.94
C GLN A 101 21.35 -6.40 9.85
N ILE A 102 22.02 -5.32 9.45
CA ILE A 102 21.62 -4.54 8.29
C ILE A 102 22.23 -5.23 7.06
N ASP A 103 21.51 -6.19 6.49
CA ASP A 103 22.01 -7.09 5.45
C ASP A 103 21.27 -6.95 4.10
N GLY A 104 20.33 -6.02 4.01
CA GLY A 104 19.52 -5.82 2.79
C GLY A 104 18.38 -6.85 2.62
N MET A 105 18.18 -7.78 3.56
CA MET A 105 17.01 -8.65 3.62
C MET A 105 15.82 -8.05 4.37
N GLY A 106 15.92 -6.80 4.85
CA GLY A 106 14.88 -6.05 5.58
C GLY A 106 13.59 -5.73 4.80
N ASN A 107 13.16 -6.59 3.88
CA ASN A 107 11.86 -6.53 3.23
C ASN A 107 10.77 -6.53 4.28
N LEU A 108 9.88 -5.54 4.19
CA LEU A 108 8.83 -5.32 5.16
C LEU A 108 7.49 -5.23 4.43
N ALA A 109 6.49 -5.91 4.96
CA ALA A 109 5.11 -5.83 4.47
C ALA A 109 4.94 -6.13 2.98
N VAL A 110 5.67 -7.14 2.50
CA VAL A 110 5.41 -7.81 1.23
C VAL A 110 4.40 -8.94 1.43
N TYR A 111 3.47 -9.18 0.52
CA TYR A 111 2.47 -10.27 0.63
C TYR A 111 1.57 -10.16 1.89
N THR A 112 1.01 -8.98 2.11
CA THR A 112 0.10 -8.77 3.25
C THR A 112 -1.26 -9.41 3.05
N SER A 113 -1.99 -9.57 4.16
CA SER A 113 -3.42 -9.80 4.17
C SER A 113 -4.09 -8.87 5.18
N PHE A 114 -5.41 -8.77 5.13
CA PHE A 114 -6.15 -7.85 5.96
C PHE A 114 -7.37 -8.53 6.55
N THR A 115 -7.66 -8.24 7.81
CA THR A 115 -8.87 -8.72 8.47
C THR A 115 -9.62 -7.54 9.03
N ASN A 116 -10.88 -7.43 8.63
CA ASN A 116 -11.87 -6.65 9.35
C ASN A 116 -12.67 -7.57 10.27
N ARG A 117 -12.71 -7.27 11.57
CA ARG A 117 -13.60 -7.97 12.50
C ARG A 117 -14.02 -7.04 13.63
N ASN A 118 -15.33 -6.91 13.84
CA ASN A 118 -15.92 -6.09 14.90
C ASN A 118 -15.38 -4.64 14.91
N GLY A 119 -15.25 -4.03 13.73
CA GLY A 119 -14.71 -2.67 13.58
C GLY A 119 -13.19 -2.56 13.69
N LYS A 120 -12.48 -3.66 13.96
CA LYS A 120 -11.01 -3.68 14.03
C LYS A 120 -10.41 -4.07 12.69
N ASN A 121 -9.49 -3.22 12.23
CA ASN A 121 -8.79 -3.33 10.97
C ASN A 121 -7.35 -3.80 11.24
N ILE A 122 -7.05 -5.08 10.98
CA ILE A 122 -5.73 -5.66 11.23
C ILE A 122 -5.02 -5.94 9.90
N LEU A 123 -3.85 -5.32 9.71
CA LEU A 123 -2.93 -5.67 8.65
C LEU A 123 -2.01 -6.80 9.15
N TRP A 124 -2.02 -7.93 8.45
CA TRP A 124 -1.07 -9.01 8.65
C TRP A 124 0.05 -8.89 7.64
N TYR A 125 1.30 -8.90 8.12
CA TYR A 125 2.45 -8.62 7.27
C TYR A 125 3.67 -9.42 7.70
N PRO A 126 4.52 -9.87 6.75
CA PRO A 126 5.80 -10.42 7.09
C PRO A 126 6.81 -9.31 7.39
N ASP A 127 7.59 -9.53 8.43
CA ASP A 127 8.80 -8.77 8.76
C ASP A 127 10.03 -9.62 8.46
N ALA A 128 10.98 -9.04 7.72
CA ALA A 128 12.20 -9.66 7.24
C ALA A 128 11.98 -11.02 6.52
N LYS A 129 10.78 -11.25 5.98
CA LYS A 129 10.30 -12.54 5.41
C LYS A 129 10.35 -13.72 6.39
N CYS A 130 10.45 -13.48 7.69
CA CYS A 130 10.57 -14.53 8.70
C CYS A 130 9.42 -14.54 9.70
N TRP A 131 8.93 -13.37 10.11
CA TRP A 131 7.87 -13.29 11.11
C TRP A 131 6.58 -12.78 10.50
N LEU A 132 5.47 -13.46 10.78
CA LEU A 132 4.14 -12.93 10.46
C LEU A 132 3.64 -12.13 11.67
N LEU A 133 3.45 -10.83 11.48
CA LEU A 133 3.00 -9.90 12.52
C LEU A 133 1.63 -9.33 12.15
N GLY A 134 0.88 -8.90 13.16
CA GLY A 134 -0.38 -8.19 13.01
C GLY A 134 -0.27 -6.79 13.59
N LYS A 135 -0.63 -5.76 12.82
CA LYS A 135 -0.72 -4.37 13.32
C LYS A 135 -2.07 -3.77 13.00
N GLU A 136 -2.66 -3.12 14.00
CA GLU A 136 -3.92 -2.41 13.82
C GLU A 136 -3.72 -1.14 12.98
N VAL A 137 -4.57 -0.98 11.97
CA VAL A 137 -4.75 0.27 11.23
C VAL A 137 -5.88 1.04 11.92
N SER A 138 -5.53 1.79 12.98
CA SER A 138 -6.51 2.44 13.85
C SER A 138 -6.99 3.79 13.33
N ASN A 139 -8.19 4.20 13.74
CA ASN A 139 -8.70 5.55 13.46
C ASN A 139 -7.76 6.65 13.98
N ALA A 140 -7.12 6.42 15.14
CA ALA A 140 -6.14 7.35 15.68
C ALA A 140 -4.91 7.51 14.78
N PHE A 141 -4.45 6.43 14.11
CA PHE A 141 -3.37 6.51 13.13
C PHE A 141 -3.81 7.29 11.88
N LEU A 142 -5.04 7.06 11.41
CA LEU A 142 -5.58 7.65 10.18
C LEU A 142 -6.07 9.10 10.32
N LYS A 143 -6.27 9.60 11.55
CA LYS A 143 -6.99 10.86 11.82
C LYS A 143 -6.48 12.11 11.10
N ASP A 144 -5.18 12.14 10.76
CA ASP A 144 -4.52 13.30 10.14
C ASP A 144 -4.39 13.16 8.62
N LEU A 145 -4.73 12.00 8.06
CA LEU A 145 -4.75 11.80 6.61
C LEU A 145 -5.98 12.51 6.03
N ARG A 146 -5.77 13.23 4.93
CA ARG A 146 -6.79 13.98 4.22
C ARG A 146 -6.83 13.50 2.78
N ILE A 147 -8.00 13.04 2.36
CA ILE A 147 -8.25 12.65 0.98
C ILE A 147 -8.53 13.95 0.21
N PRO A 148 -7.97 14.11 -1.00
CA PRO A 148 -8.23 15.30 -1.79
C PRO A 148 -9.72 15.42 -2.18
N ASP A 149 -10.17 16.66 -2.30
CA ASP A 149 -11.47 17.04 -2.86
C ASP A 149 -11.50 16.96 -4.40
#